data_AF-A0A1I0PX44-F1
#
_entry.id   AF-A0A1I0PX44-F1
#
_cell.length_a   1.000
_cell.length_b   1.000
_cell.length_c   1.000
_cell.angle_alpha   90.00
_cell.angle_beta   90.00
_cell.angle_gamma   90.00
#
_symmetry.space_group_name_H-M   'P 1'
#
loop_
_entity.id
_entity.type
_entity.pdbx_description
1 polymer ?
#
loop_
_entity_poly.entity_id
_entity_poly.type
_entity_poly.pdbx_seq_one_letter_code
_entity_poly.pdbx_strand_id
1 'polypeptide(L)'
;MKKNVLLLLALFPLFAAAQVGVNTADPAATLDVVAKNATGTTTNVDGLTVPKVDRERAQSMAGTPVSTLIYVDNVSTGSTIGSTVNVDKVGFYYFDGSVWVKFSNTSIDSANIYNTNGILTGNRIVSQEGNTLAFTGSAENAFSVDGNTFSVDAANNRIGIGIINPTEKLDILGNTRIRELQNGQNFDDFSRLVVAKTDGTLGYAQNSNVSFQSFQLRIPPHNSTVVDFTNHANTAYDADNWWVISKSSVAPGTNTPARMTIVYEYQGGAFPDPAQIFPQLTAGNNSSYPDVFAPAFINLATVGGKTRLTVSVARADHSGLQWGGTFLLNVLLGVKGAISAPPAPGTISALNCAGATHNGTLTANSSASGVSSVISYTGGNGGFYNSQSISSTGVTGLTATLSGGNFATGSGNLTYTITGTPSAAGTASFAITIGGRSCTITRTVGAPVAGAIASLNCAGATHNGTLSAGVAASGVNSVISYTGGNGGTHAAQSVTSTGVTGLTATVSAGSFANGNGTLTYTITGTPSGSGTASFAINIGGKTCTITRTVTASVLPACTAEGYYANPNDPHQYYRCVQQSTQFIRYQYTCPNGNIYVAAPNGAQGKCVAP
;
A
#
# COMPACT_ATOMS: atom_id res chain seq x y z
N MET A 1 103.73 32.43 24.62
CA MET A 1 102.30 32.31 24.27
C MET A 1 102.02 30.82 24.04
N LYS A 2 101.22 30.18 24.91
CA LYS A 2 101.14 28.72 25.10
C LYS A 2 100.06 28.07 24.21
N LYS A 3 100.47 27.00 23.53
CA LYS A 3 99.85 25.68 23.25
C LYS A 3 98.33 25.53 23.01
N ASN A 4 98.07 24.89 21.86
CA ASN A 4 97.17 23.75 21.55
C ASN A 4 95.73 23.74 22.11
N VAL A 5 94.74 23.36 21.28
CA VAL A 5 93.86 22.17 21.47
C VAL A 5 92.71 22.10 20.44
N LEU A 6 92.65 20.92 19.81
CA LEU A 6 91.52 20.09 19.35
C LEU A 6 90.31 20.67 18.58
N LEU A 7 90.18 20.17 17.35
CA LEU A 7 89.09 19.31 16.86
C LEU A 7 87.90 19.09 17.82
N LEU A 8 86.73 19.67 17.50
CA LEU A 8 85.44 19.14 17.93
C LEU A 8 84.48 19.12 16.75
N LEU A 9 84.30 17.91 16.18
CA LEU A 9 83.11 17.51 15.43
C LEU A 9 81.88 17.87 16.28
N ALA A 10 81.11 18.87 15.87
CA ALA A 10 79.71 18.96 16.26
C ALA A 10 78.90 18.29 15.15
N LEU A 11 78.51 17.04 15.40
CA LEU A 11 77.44 16.34 14.69
C LEU A 11 76.25 17.29 14.53
N PHE A 12 76.05 17.83 13.33
CA PHE A 12 74.71 18.24 12.92
C PHE A 12 73.95 16.95 12.61
N PRO A 13 72.85 16.63 13.32
CA PRO A 13 71.92 15.66 12.80
C PRO A 13 71.31 16.31 11.56
N LEU A 14 71.86 16.00 10.38
CA LEU A 14 71.08 16.05 9.16
C LEU A 14 69.96 15.04 9.38
N PHE A 15 68.81 15.52 9.85
CA PHE A 15 67.56 14.79 9.73
C PHE A 15 67.30 14.67 8.22
N ALA A 16 67.92 13.69 7.58
CA ALA A 16 67.55 13.29 6.24
C ALA A 16 66.16 12.68 6.37
N ALA A 17 65.15 13.46 6.00
CA ALA A 17 63.81 12.92 5.81
C ALA A 17 63.91 11.84 4.73
N ALA A 18 63.57 10.59 5.08
CA ALA A 18 63.57 9.45 4.15
C ALA A 18 62.37 9.48 3.18
N GLN A 19 61.65 10.61 3.10
CA GLN A 19 60.48 10.79 2.26
C GLN A 19 60.93 11.14 0.84
N VAL A 20 60.33 10.48 -0.15
CA VAL A 20 60.57 10.74 -1.57
C VAL A 20 59.39 11.52 -2.13
N GLY A 21 59.64 12.76 -2.54
CA GLY A 21 58.67 13.57 -3.29
C GLY A 21 58.92 13.49 -4.79
N VAL A 22 57.86 13.24 -5.57
CA VAL A 22 57.87 13.35 -7.03
C VAL A 22 56.99 14.53 -7.41
N ASN A 23 57.60 15.56 -8.02
CA ASN A 23 56.99 16.87 -8.30
C ASN A 23 56.49 17.65 -7.07
N THR A 24 56.92 17.29 -5.86
CA THR A 24 56.72 18.07 -4.62
C THR A 24 58.02 18.14 -3.84
N ALA A 25 58.37 19.32 -3.33
CA ALA A 25 59.54 19.50 -2.47
C ALA A 25 59.26 19.13 -1.01
N ASP A 26 57.97 19.06 -0.63
CA ASP A 26 57.50 18.79 0.73
C ASP A 26 56.59 17.54 0.72
N PRO A 27 57.14 16.32 0.55
CA PRO A 27 56.34 15.10 0.50
C PRO A 27 55.56 14.84 1.80
N ALA A 28 54.24 14.70 1.70
CA ALA A 28 53.34 14.47 2.85
C ALA A 28 53.31 13.01 3.34
N ALA A 29 53.83 12.08 2.54
CA ALA A 29 53.94 10.66 2.85
C ALA A 29 55.36 10.14 2.54
N THR A 30 55.67 8.89 2.90
CA THR A 30 56.98 8.28 2.60
C THR A 30 57.30 8.30 1.10
N LEU A 31 56.27 8.15 0.24
CA LEU A 31 56.32 8.46 -1.18
C LEU A 31 55.12 9.35 -1.50
N ASP A 32 55.35 10.57 -1.95
CA ASP A 32 54.31 11.52 -2.35
C ASP A 32 54.50 11.88 -3.83
N VAL A 33 53.46 11.64 -4.64
CA VAL A 33 53.49 11.85 -6.09
C VAL A 33 52.39 12.84 -6.44
N VAL A 34 52.81 14.06 -6.79
CA VAL A 34 51.88 15.13 -7.19
C VAL A 34 51.85 15.24 -8.71
N ALA A 35 50.66 15.45 -9.28
CA ALA A 35 50.49 15.66 -10.71
C ALA A 35 51.25 16.92 -11.14
N LYS A 36 52.00 16.83 -12.25
CA LYS A 36 52.73 17.98 -12.79
C LYS A 36 51.77 19.04 -13.33
N ASN A 37 50.62 18.62 -13.87
CA ASN A 37 49.56 19.49 -14.36
C ASN A 37 48.23 19.13 -13.68
N ALA A 38 47.99 19.66 -12.48
CA ALA A 38 46.79 19.32 -11.69
C ALA A 38 45.46 19.84 -12.27
N THR A 39 45.49 20.77 -13.24
CA THR A 39 44.30 21.35 -13.90
C THR A 39 44.61 21.75 -15.35
N GLY A 40 43.62 21.76 -16.26
CA GLY A 40 43.75 22.30 -17.63
C GLY A 40 43.50 21.28 -18.75
N THR A 41 43.83 21.65 -20.00
CA THR A 41 43.60 20.87 -21.24
C THR A 41 44.87 20.19 -21.78
N THR A 42 45.93 20.14 -20.98
CA THR A 42 47.23 19.57 -21.40
C THR A 42 47.10 18.07 -21.69
N THR A 43 47.79 17.57 -22.72
CA THR A 43 47.76 16.14 -23.10
C THR A 43 48.87 15.31 -22.44
N ASN A 44 49.65 15.89 -21.54
CA ASN A 44 50.71 15.19 -20.79
C ASN A 44 50.08 14.21 -19.79
N VAL A 45 50.67 13.02 -19.65
CA VAL A 45 50.16 11.96 -18.76
C VAL A 45 50.85 12.07 -17.40
N ASP A 46 50.07 12.38 -16.36
CA ASP A 46 50.46 12.27 -14.96
C ASP A 46 49.90 10.95 -14.39
N GLY A 47 50.73 10.14 -13.73
CA GLY A 47 50.27 8.88 -13.13
C GLY A 47 51.38 8.04 -12.52
N LEU A 48 50.99 7.03 -11.73
CA LEU A 48 51.90 6.04 -11.15
C LEU A 48 51.70 4.69 -11.85
N THR A 49 52.70 4.25 -12.63
CA THR A 49 52.70 2.90 -13.20
C THR A 49 53.27 1.91 -12.20
N VAL A 50 52.44 0.99 -11.72
CA VAL A 50 52.84 -0.12 -10.84
C VAL A 50 53.38 -1.29 -11.66
N PRO A 51 54.12 -2.25 -11.06
CA PRO A 51 54.58 -3.43 -11.76
C PRO A 51 53.44 -4.18 -12.45
N LYS A 52 53.63 -4.46 -13.74
CA LYS A 52 52.73 -5.31 -14.53
C LYS A 52 53.23 -6.74 -14.49
N VAL A 53 52.33 -7.66 -14.20
CA VAL A 53 52.63 -9.10 -14.13
C VAL A 53 51.48 -9.89 -14.72
N ASP A 54 51.75 -11.08 -15.24
CA ASP A 54 50.68 -12.01 -15.57
C ASP A 54 50.21 -12.77 -14.32
N ARG A 55 49.10 -13.50 -14.43
CA ARG A 55 48.53 -14.23 -13.30
C ARG A 55 49.47 -15.33 -12.79
N GLU A 56 50.18 -16.02 -13.68
CA GLU A 56 51.17 -17.03 -13.28
C GLU A 56 52.31 -16.43 -12.44
N ARG A 57 52.80 -15.24 -12.82
CA ARG A 57 53.79 -14.51 -12.03
C ARG A 57 53.22 -14.12 -10.67
N ALA A 58 52.01 -13.58 -10.59
CA ALA A 58 51.35 -13.23 -9.32
C ALA A 58 51.14 -14.47 -8.42
N GLN A 59 50.82 -15.63 -9.01
CA GLN A 59 50.67 -16.91 -8.33
C GLN A 59 51.99 -17.42 -7.76
N SER A 60 53.08 -17.18 -8.46
CA SER A 60 54.43 -17.65 -8.11
C SER A 60 55.16 -16.74 -7.11
N MET A 61 54.60 -15.58 -6.74
CA MET A 61 55.21 -14.69 -5.75
C MET A 61 55.09 -15.28 -4.35
N ALA A 62 56.23 -15.60 -3.74
CA ALA A 62 56.32 -16.08 -2.35
C ALA A 62 56.85 -14.98 -1.43
N GLY A 63 56.35 -14.93 -0.19
CA GLY A 63 56.77 -13.94 0.81
C GLY A 63 56.35 -12.50 0.49
N THR A 64 55.31 -12.31 -0.32
CA THR A 64 54.79 -11.00 -0.73
C THR A 64 54.35 -10.18 0.49
N PRO A 65 54.89 -8.96 0.70
CA PRO A 65 54.42 -8.08 1.76
C PRO A 65 52.96 -7.64 1.56
N VAL A 66 52.23 -7.47 2.66
CA VAL A 66 50.89 -6.85 2.66
C VAL A 66 50.96 -5.46 2.02
N SER A 67 49.91 -5.07 1.32
CA SER A 67 49.78 -3.81 0.58
C SER A 67 50.65 -3.71 -0.68
N THR A 68 51.30 -4.79 -1.11
CA THR A 68 51.96 -4.82 -2.43
C THR A 68 50.92 -4.59 -3.52
N LEU A 69 51.11 -3.58 -4.37
CA LEU A 69 50.21 -3.22 -5.47
C LEU A 69 50.81 -3.66 -6.81
N ILE A 70 50.02 -4.38 -7.61
CA ILE A 70 50.37 -4.81 -8.96
C ILE A 70 49.24 -4.52 -9.93
N TYR A 71 49.57 -4.51 -11.22
CA TYR A 71 48.59 -4.60 -12.29
C TYR A 71 48.73 -5.95 -12.97
N VAL A 72 47.69 -6.78 -12.93
CA VAL A 72 47.69 -8.04 -13.66
C VAL A 72 47.26 -7.76 -15.10
N ASP A 73 48.17 -7.89 -16.05
CA ASP A 73 47.94 -7.54 -17.46
C ASP A 73 47.54 -8.72 -18.35
N ASN A 74 47.72 -9.95 -17.87
CA ASN A 74 47.29 -11.15 -18.54
C ASN A 74 46.79 -12.22 -17.54
N VAL A 75 45.58 -12.73 -17.76
CA VAL A 75 44.97 -13.80 -16.95
C VAL A 75 44.80 -15.12 -17.72
N SER A 76 45.41 -15.25 -18.90
CA SER A 76 45.42 -16.52 -19.65
C SER A 76 46.44 -17.52 -19.10
N THR A 77 47.42 -17.06 -18.31
CA THR A 77 48.47 -17.89 -17.69
C THR A 77 48.14 -18.22 -16.23
N GLY A 78 48.73 -19.27 -15.65
CA GLY A 78 48.45 -19.71 -14.27
C GLY A 78 46.99 -20.11 -14.01
N SER A 79 46.62 -20.31 -12.74
CA SER A 79 45.28 -20.77 -12.34
C SER A 79 44.73 -19.98 -11.15
N THR A 80 43.42 -19.79 -11.05
CA THR A 80 42.75 -19.10 -9.93
C THR A 80 42.69 -19.95 -8.67
N ILE A 81 43.85 -20.27 -8.10
CA ILE A 81 43.99 -21.05 -6.86
C ILE A 81 44.94 -20.35 -5.90
N GLY A 82 44.82 -20.68 -4.61
CA GLY A 82 45.67 -20.11 -3.55
C GLY A 82 45.62 -18.58 -3.54
N SER A 83 46.79 -17.94 -3.56
CA SER A 83 46.92 -16.48 -3.52
C SER A 83 46.27 -15.76 -4.71
N THR A 84 46.00 -16.44 -5.83
CA THR A 84 45.41 -15.85 -7.04
C THR A 84 43.94 -16.23 -7.27
N VAL A 85 43.26 -16.78 -6.25
CA VAL A 85 41.83 -17.16 -6.37
C VAL A 85 40.93 -16.04 -6.89
N ASN A 86 41.27 -14.77 -6.61
CA ASN A 86 40.51 -13.59 -7.03
C ASN A 86 41.03 -12.94 -8.33
N VAL A 87 42.08 -13.47 -8.95
CA VAL A 87 42.70 -12.90 -10.17
C VAL A 87 42.02 -13.47 -11.42
N ASP A 88 40.76 -13.09 -11.62
CA ASP A 88 39.87 -13.59 -12.66
C ASP A 88 39.84 -12.71 -13.94
N LYS A 89 40.35 -11.48 -13.85
CA LYS A 89 40.41 -10.50 -14.95
C LYS A 89 41.68 -9.67 -14.87
N VAL A 90 42.02 -9.05 -15.99
CA VAL A 90 43.04 -7.98 -16.05
C VAL A 90 42.60 -6.80 -15.17
N GLY A 91 43.50 -6.24 -14.38
CA GLY A 91 43.18 -5.12 -13.48
C GLY A 91 44.22 -4.86 -12.39
N PHE A 92 43.93 -3.90 -11.51
CA PHE A 92 44.75 -3.61 -10.33
C PHE A 92 44.42 -4.55 -9.18
N TYR A 93 45.46 -5.03 -8.51
CA TYR A 93 45.36 -5.93 -7.36
C TYR A 93 46.32 -5.51 -6.26
N TYR A 94 45.88 -5.58 -5.00
CA TYR A 94 46.77 -5.48 -3.84
C TYR A 94 46.83 -6.80 -3.08
N PHE A 95 47.97 -7.11 -2.46
CA PHE A 95 48.11 -8.29 -1.61
C PHE A 95 47.63 -7.98 -0.19
N ASP A 96 46.67 -8.74 0.33
CA ASP A 96 46.13 -8.55 1.68
C ASP A 96 46.87 -9.34 2.77
N GLY A 97 47.87 -10.13 2.39
CA GLY A 97 48.61 -11.05 3.26
C GLY A 97 48.29 -12.52 3.00
N SER A 98 47.19 -12.81 2.32
CA SER A 98 46.77 -14.17 1.94
C SER A 98 46.53 -14.30 0.43
N VAL A 99 45.83 -13.35 -0.17
CA VAL A 99 45.42 -13.37 -1.58
C VAL A 99 45.60 -12.00 -2.25
N TRP A 100 45.61 -12.00 -3.57
CA TRP A 100 45.55 -10.81 -4.41
C TRP A 100 44.11 -10.32 -4.51
N VAL A 101 43.78 -9.20 -3.86
CA VAL A 101 42.45 -8.59 -3.86
C VAL A 101 42.34 -7.58 -5.00
N LYS A 102 41.29 -7.70 -5.80
CA LYS A 102 41.01 -6.84 -6.96
C LYS A 102 40.48 -5.47 -6.51
N PHE A 103 40.96 -4.39 -7.14
CA PHE A 103 40.26 -3.11 -7.09
C PHE A 103 39.04 -3.15 -8.03
N SER A 104 37.86 -3.45 -7.51
CA SER A 104 36.61 -3.40 -8.29
C SER A 104 35.89 -2.06 -8.11
N ASN A 105 35.45 -1.44 -9.22
CA ASN A 105 34.58 -0.26 -9.23
C ASN A 105 33.08 -0.60 -9.22
N THR A 106 32.75 -1.89 -9.33
CA THR A 106 31.40 -2.39 -9.17
C THR A 106 31.16 -2.56 -7.69
N SER A 107 30.16 -1.88 -7.15
CA SER A 107 29.55 -2.23 -5.86
C SER A 107 29.10 -3.69 -5.91
N ILE A 108 30.00 -4.60 -5.54
CA ILE A 108 29.67 -6.00 -5.34
C ILE A 108 28.72 -6.04 -4.14
N ASP A 109 27.66 -6.83 -4.23
CA ASP A 109 26.61 -7.04 -3.23
C ASP A 109 25.50 -6.01 -3.07
N SER A 110 24.63 -5.94 -4.08
CA SER A 110 23.20 -5.89 -3.73
C SER A 110 22.41 -6.88 -4.58
N ALA A 111 22.46 -8.15 -4.18
CA ALA A 111 21.37 -9.09 -4.46
C ALA A 111 20.13 -8.63 -3.66
N ASN A 112 19.57 -7.48 -4.02
CA ASN A 112 18.36 -6.94 -3.42
C ASN A 112 17.14 -7.54 -4.16
N ILE A 113 16.03 -7.70 -3.45
CA ILE A 113 14.72 -8.04 -4.01
C ILE A 113 14.09 -6.86 -4.78
N TYR A 114 14.63 -5.64 -4.63
CA TYR A 114 14.26 -4.44 -5.39
C TYR A 114 15.49 -3.63 -5.86
N ASN A 115 15.36 -2.90 -6.97
CA ASN A 115 16.36 -1.92 -7.42
C ASN A 115 15.90 -0.51 -7.00
N THR A 116 16.82 0.45 -6.87
CA THR A 116 16.49 1.85 -6.48
C THR A 116 15.49 2.52 -7.42
N ASN A 117 15.45 2.10 -8.69
CA ASN A 117 14.51 2.58 -9.70
C ASN A 117 13.18 1.78 -9.78
N GLY A 118 13.00 0.76 -8.94
CA GLY A 118 11.79 -0.07 -8.89
C GLY A 118 11.61 -1.04 -10.09
N ILE A 119 12.56 -1.10 -11.03
CA ILE A 119 12.44 -1.96 -12.23
C ILE A 119 13.33 -3.18 -12.07
N LEU A 120 12.73 -4.37 -12.15
CA LEU A 120 13.47 -5.63 -12.26
C LEU A 120 13.94 -5.82 -13.71
N THR A 121 15.21 -6.16 -13.91
CA THR A 121 15.80 -6.46 -15.23
C THR A 121 15.61 -7.91 -15.67
N GLY A 122 14.99 -8.73 -14.82
CA GLY A 122 14.67 -10.14 -15.03
C GLY A 122 13.93 -10.73 -13.84
N ASN A 123 13.42 -11.96 -14.00
CA ASN A 123 12.71 -12.68 -12.95
C ASN A 123 13.60 -12.88 -11.72
N ARG A 124 13.05 -12.67 -10.52
CA ARG A 124 13.73 -12.93 -9.24
C ARG A 124 12.97 -14.03 -8.49
N ILE A 125 13.72 -14.97 -7.92
CA ILE A 125 13.21 -16.00 -7.02
C ILE A 125 13.82 -15.73 -5.65
N VAL A 126 13.00 -15.62 -4.62
CA VAL A 126 13.45 -15.47 -3.23
C VAL A 126 13.38 -16.83 -2.54
N SER A 127 14.53 -17.46 -2.29
CA SER A 127 14.61 -18.68 -1.47
C SER A 127 14.73 -18.28 0.00
N GLN A 128 13.80 -18.72 0.84
CA GLN A 128 13.79 -18.37 2.27
C GLN A 128 14.44 -19.45 3.16
N GLU A 129 14.68 -20.65 2.61
CA GLU A 129 15.11 -21.82 3.37
C GLU A 129 14.22 -22.03 4.62
N GLY A 130 14.79 -21.97 5.83
CA GLY A 130 14.06 -22.05 7.10
C GLY A 130 13.59 -20.71 7.68
N ASN A 131 13.78 -19.59 6.97
CA ASN A 131 13.49 -18.24 7.45
C ASN A 131 12.13 -17.73 6.95
N THR A 132 11.66 -16.60 7.49
CA THR A 132 10.44 -15.92 7.03
C THR A 132 10.77 -14.56 6.38
N LEU A 133 9.98 -14.17 5.38
CA LEU A 133 9.92 -12.80 4.88
C LEU A 133 8.61 -12.17 5.32
N ALA A 134 8.66 -11.26 6.29
CA ALA A 134 7.49 -10.59 6.83
C ALA A 134 7.41 -9.15 6.33
N PHE A 135 6.22 -8.73 5.90
CA PHE A 135 5.87 -7.34 5.66
C PHE A 135 5.00 -6.87 6.81
N THR A 136 5.54 -5.97 7.65
CA THR A 136 4.81 -5.38 8.78
C THR A 136 4.44 -3.94 8.46
N GLY A 137 3.21 -3.54 8.79
CA GLY A 137 2.71 -2.20 8.54
C GLY A 137 1.53 -1.88 9.45
N SER A 138 1.17 -0.61 9.53
CA SER A 138 0.04 -0.10 10.32
C SER A 138 -0.96 0.68 9.47
N ALA A 139 -0.83 0.60 8.15
CA ALA A 139 -1.66 1.30 7.18
C ALA A 139 -2.60 0.34 6.44
N GLU A 140 -3.67 0.89 5.89
CA GLU A 140 -4.48 0.20 4.88
C GLU A 140 -3.62 0.00 3.61
N ASN A 141 -3.81 -1.13 2.91
CA ASN A 141 -3.01 -1.50 1.72
C ASN A 141 -1.49 -1.50 1.95
N ALA A 142 -1.03 -1.82 3.16
CA ALA A 142 0.39 -1.81 3.52
C ALA A 142 1.22 -2.83 2.72
N PHE A 143 0.59 -3.89 2.23
CA PHE A 143 1.16 -4.78 1.21
C PHE A 143 0.15 -4.95 0.08
N SER A 144 0.60 -4.69 -1.15
CA SER A 144 -0.27 -4.63 -2.33
C SER A 144 0.39 -5.34 -3.51
N VAL A 145 -0.40 -6.13 -4.23
CA VAL A 145 -0.04 -6.66 -5.55
C VAL A 145 -1.01 -6.06 -6.55
N ASP A 146 -0.49 -5.26 -7.49
CA ASP A 146 -1.28 -4.58 -8.52
C ASP A 146 -2.48 -3.79 -7.93
N GLY A 147 -2.20 -3.02 -6.88
CA GLY A 147 -3.21 -2.18 -6.23
C GLY A 147 -4.27 -2.99 -5.49
N ASN A 148 -5.49 -3.02 -6.03
CA ASN A 148 -6.62 -3.69 -5.40
C ASN A 148 -6.73 -5.18 -5.74
N THR A 149 -5.92 -5.70 -6.66
CA THR A 149 -5.95 -7.13 -7.02
C THR A 149 -5.71 -8.01 -5.79
N PHE A 150 -4.69 -7.68 -4.98
CA PHE A 150 -4.52 -8.22 -3.64
C PHE A 150 -4.02 -7.12 -2.72
N SER A 151 -4.81 -6.78 -1.70
CA SER A 151 -4.52 -5.76 -0.71
C SER A 151 -4.50 -6.37 0.69
N VAL A 152 -3.47 -6.06 1.45
CA VAL A 152 -3.42 -6.34 2.89
C VAL A 152 -3.61 -5.02 3.63
N ASP A 153 -4.74 -4.92 4.30
CA ASP A 153 -5.03 -3.86 5.26
C ASP A 153 -4.44 -4.26 6.61
N ALA A 154 -3.21 -3.83 6.84
CA ALA A 154 -2.47 -4.12 8.07
C ALA A 154 -2.95 -3.27 9.26
N ALA A 155 -3.60 -2.12 9.00
CA ALA A 155 -4.20 -1.30 10.06
C ALA A 155 -5.33 -2.06 10.77
N ASN A 156 -6.12 -2.83 10.03
CA ASN A 156 -7.33 -3.49 10.55
C ASN A 156 -7.26 -5.03 10.52
N ASN A 157 -6.13 -5.61 10.11
CA ASN A 157 -5.91 -7.05 9.99
C ASN A 157 -6.88 -7.74 9.01
N ARG A 158 -6.97 -7.20 7.78
CA ARG A 158 -7.90 -7.67 6.74
C ARG A 158 -7.20 -7.89 5.40
N ILE A 159 -7.78 -8.74 4.57
CA ILE A 159 -7.36 -9.03 3.20
C ILE A 159 -8.48 -8.64 2.24
N GLY A 160 -8.13 -7.87 1.22
CA GLY A 160 -9.01 -7.52 0.11
C GLY A 160 -8.54 -8.16 -1.19
N ILE A 161 -9.48 -8.73 -1.96
CA ILE A 161 -9.27 -9.15 -3.35
C ILE A 161 -10.24 -8.38 -4.24
N GLY A 162 -9.71 -7.56 -5.14
CA GLY A 162 -10.47 -6.56 -5.91
C GLY A 162 -10.84 -5.29 -5.12
N ILE A 163 -10.44 -5.18 -3.84
CA ILE A 163 -10.84 -4.10 -2.93
C ILE A 163 -9.69 -3.69 -2.00
N ILE A 164 -9.53 -2.38 -1.75
CA ILE A 164 -8.41 -1.82 -0.96
C ILE A 164 -8.82 -1.57 0.50
N ASN A 165 -10.11 -1.34 0.75
CA ASN A 165 -10.72 -1.12 2.05
C ASN A 165 -11.70 -2.26 2.36
N PRO A 166 -11.21 -3.49 2.55
CA PRO A 166 -12.08 -4.62 2.87
C PRO A 166 -12.88 -4.31 4.13
N THR A 167 -14.18 -4.58 4.18
CA THR A 167 -14.96 -4.40 5.42
C THR A 167 -14.92 -5.63 6.32
N GLU A 168 -14.59 -6.78 5.74
CA GLU A 168 -14.48 -8.08 6.41
C GLU A 168 -13.03 -8.59 6.43
N LYS A 169 -12.75 -9.62 7.24
CA LYS A 169 -11.41 -10.22 7.33
C LYS A 169 -10.85 -10.69 5.99
N LEU A 170 -11.73 -11.28 5.17
CA LEU A 170 -11.48 -11.58 3.77
C LEU A 170 -12.65 -11.01 2.99
N ASP A 171 -12.38 -9.97 2.21
CA ASP A 171 -13.39 -9.30 1.40
C ASP A 171 -13.02 -9.45 -0.08
N ILE A 172 -13.95 -10.03 -0.85
CA ILE A 172 -13.74 -10.36 -2.26
C ILE A 172 -14.78 -9.59 -3.07
N LEU A 173 -14.33 -8.57 -3.78
CA LEU A 173 -15.14 -7.84 -4.75
C LEU A 173 -15.13 -8.59 -6.09
N GLY A 174 -15.86 -9.70 -6.15
CA GLY A 174 -15.94 -10.56 -7.33
C GLY A 174 -16.49 -11.97 -7.04
N ASN A 175 -16.39 -12.86 -8.04
CA ASN A 175 -16.75 -14.27 -7.86
C ASN A 175 -15.62 -15.03 -7.16
N THR A 176 -15.99 -15.87 -6.18
CA THR A 176 -15.05 -16.75 -5.47
C THR A 176 -15.21 -18.18 -5.97
N ARG A 177 -14.09 -18.87 -6.22
CA ARG A 177 -14.06 -20.29 -6.58
C ARG A 177 -13.24 -21.08 -5.57
N ILE A 178 -13.86 -22.07 -4.95
CA ILE A 178 -13.20 -23.01 -4.04
C ILE A 178 -13.25 -24.39 -4.69
N ARG A 179 -12.10 -24.85 -5.15
CA ARG A 179 -11.92 -26.23 -5.65
C ARG A 179 -11.89 -27.10 -4.40
N GLU A 180 -12.75 -28.11 -4.28
CA GLU A 180 -12.86 -28.98 -3.09
C GLU A 180 -13.68 -28.43 -1.91
N LEU A 181 -14.83 -27.80 -2.19
CA LEU A 181 -15.87 -27.66 -1.18
C LEU A 181 -16.28 -29.04 -0.65
N GLN A 182 -16.00 -29.29 0.63
CA GLN A 182 -16.34 -30.54 1.28
C GLN A 182 -17.87 -30.67 1.42
N ASN A 183 -18.36 -31.89 1.23
CA ASN A 183 -19.76 -32.20 1.42
C ASN A 183 -20.07 -32.28 2.93
N GLY A 184 -20.62 -31.21 3.50
CA GLY A 184 -21.13 -31.19 4.87
C GLY A 184 -22.45 -31.94 4.95
N GLN A 185 -22.41 -33.24 5.26
CA GLN A 185 -23.62 -34.06 5.44
C GLN A 185 -24.39 -33.72 6.73
N ASN A 186 -23.81 -32.92 7.63
CA ASN A 186 -24.41 -32.55 8.91
C ASN A 186 -24.81 -31.06 8.91
N PHE A 187 -26.12 -30.79 8.92
CA PHE A 187 -26.68 -29.44 8.92
C PHE A 187 -26.58 -28.74 10.28
N ASP A 188 -26.23 -29.47 11.34
CA ASP A 188 -26.16 -28.95 12.71
C ASP A 188 -24.95 -28.02 12.94
N ASP A 189 -23.88 -28.13 12.13
CA ASP A 189 -22.67 -27.31 12.25
C ASP A 189 -22.65 -26.08 11.32
N PHE A 190 -23.56 -26.00 10.34
CA PHE A 190 -23.57 -24.92 9.33
C PHE A 190 -24.97 -24.30 9.19
N SER A 191 -25.14 -23.11 9.77
CA SER A 191 -26.42 -22.35 9.76
C SER A 191 -26.80 -21.72 8.41
N ARG A 192 -26.01 -21.91 7.35
CA ARG A 192 -26.24 -21.35 6.01
C ARG A 192 -25.84 -22.33 4.91
N LEU A 193 -26.69 -22.44 3.88
CA LEU A 193 -26.38 -23.18 2.66
C LEU A 193 -25.63 -22.27 1.67
N VAL A 194 -24.38 -22.60 1.37
CA VAL A 194 -23.64 -22.04 0.23
C VAL A 194 -23.77 -23.01 -0.93
N VAL A 195 -24.19 -22.53 -2.11
CA VAL A 195 -24.19 -23.36 -3.31
C VAL A 195 -22.97 -23.06 -4.16
N ALA A 196 -22.49 -24.06 -4.88
CA ALA A 196 -21.41 -23.90 -5.84
C ALA A 196 -21.74 -24.62 -7.15
N LYS A 197 -21.23 -24.09 -8.26
CA LYS A 197 -21.21 -24.79 -9.55
C LYS A 197 -20.33 -26.05 -9.44
N THR A 198 -20.43 -26.95 -10.42
CA THR A 198 -19.54 -28.12 -10.55
C THR A 198 -18.06 -27.74 -10.61
N ASP A 199 -17.77 -26.51 -11.03
CA ASP A 199 -16.40 -25.99 -11.07
C ASP A 199 -15.91 -25.46 -9.70
N GLY A 200 -16.79 -25.31 -8.70
CA GLY A 200 -16.49 -24.79 -7.36
C GLY A 200 -16.73 -23.29 -7.19
N THR A 201 -17.24 -22.59 -8.22
CA THR A 201 -17.61 -21.18 -8.11
C THR A 201 -18.83 -21.04 -7.21
N LEU A 202 -18.70 -20.24 -6.14
CA LEU A 202 -19.77 -19.99 -5.18
C LEU A 202 -20.90 -19.18 -5.80
N GLY A 203 -22.11 -19.42 -5.34
CA GLY A 203 -23.29 -18.65 -5.63
C GLY A 203 -24.25 -18.69 -4.44
N TYR A 204 -25.36 -17.99 -4.56
CA TYR A 204 -26.48 -18.11 -3.63
C TYR A 204 -27.60 -18.90 -4.31
N ALA A 205 -28.15 -19.88 -3.62
CA ALA A 205 -29.41 -20.45 -4.03
C ALA A 205 -30.48 -19.50 -3.53
N GLN A 206 -31.26 -18.93 -4.44
CA GLN A 206 -32.63 -18.58 -4.07
C GLN A 206 -33.30 -19.92 -3.77
N ASN A 207 -33.82 -20.08 -2.55
CA ASN A 207 -34.51 -21.30 -2.12
C ASN A 207 -35.31 -21.86 -3.30
N SER A 208 -35.21 -23.17 -3.53
CA SER A 208 -36.21 -23.85 -4.34
C SER A 208 -37.58 -23.33 -3.92
N ASN A 209 -38.39 -22.87 -4.88
CA ASN A 209 -39.67 -22.18 -4.63
C ASN A 209 -40.72 -23.08 -3.95
N VAL A 210 -40.33 -24.15 -3.25
CA VAL A 210 -41.15 -25.09 -2.53
C VAL A 210 -40.52 -25.28 -1.16
N SER A 211 -41.23 -24.90 -0.10
CA SER A 211 -40.94 -25.33 1.28
C SER A 211 -41.89 -26.45 1.68
N PHE A 212 -41.46 -27.34 2.58
CA PHE A 212 -42.28 -28.43 3.06
C PHE A 212 -42.61 -28.21 4.54
N GLN A 213 -43.87 -28.42 4.91
CA GLN A 213 -44.31 -28.48 6.30
C GLN A 213 -45.04 -29.80 6.52
N SER A 214 -44.68 -30.52 7.59
CA SER A 214 -45.31 -31.79 7.94
C SER A 214 -46.07 -31.68 9.26
N PHE A 215 -47.27 -32.26 9.30
CA PHE A 215 -48.11 -32.36 10.49
C PHE A 215 -48.65 -33.78 10.62
N GLN A 216 -48.88 -34.23 11.84
CA GLN A 216 -49.57 -35.47 12.16
C GLN A 216 -50.88 -35.14 12.89
N LEU A 217 -51.99 -35.26 12.17
CA LEU A 217 -53.33 -34.97 12.67
C LEU A 217 -54.01 -36.26 13.14
N ARG A 218 -55.14 -36.13 13.84
CA ARG A 218 -55.96 -37.28 14.27
C ARG A 218 -57.25 -37.38 13.46
N ILE A 219 -57.62 -38.59 13.11
CA ILE A 219 -58.91 -38.96 12.50
C ILE A 219 -59.79 -39.47 13.65
N PRO A 220 -60.88 -38.78 14.03
CA PRO A 220 -61.77 -39.22 15.10
C PRO A 220 -62.50 -40.53 14.76
N PRO A 221 -63.07 -41.23 15.77
CA PRO A 221 -64.02 -42.34 15.53
C PRO A 221 -65.29 -41.90 14.79
N HIS A 222 -65.93 -42.87 14.13
CA HIS A 222 -67.20 -42.69 13.43
C HIS A 222 -68.37 -42.40 14.40
N ASN A 223 -69.50 -41.91 13.87
CA ASN A 223 -70.65 -41.46 14.66
C ASN A 223 -71.31 -42.51 15.56
N SER A 224 -71.09 -43.81 15.29
CA SER A 224 -71.49 -44.91 16.17
C SER A 224 -70.76 -44.93 17.51
N THR A 225 -69.58 -44.32 17.58
CA THR A 225 -68.74 -44.31 18.78
C THR A 225 -68.62 -42.89 19.35
N VAL A 226 -68.47 -41.89 18.48
CA VAL A 226 -68.35 -40.49 18.88
C VAL A 226 -69.30 -39.68 18.02
N VAL A 227 -70.33 -39.07 18.61
CA VAL A 227 -71.33 -38.28 17.88
C VAL A 227 -70.66 -37.19 17.03
N ASP A 228 -71.23 -36.90 15.87
CA ASP A 228 -70.79 -35.79 15.02
C ASP A 228 -70.89 -34.43 15.73
N PHE A 229 -69.96 -33.53 15.45
CA PHE A 229 -69.86 -32.25 16.15
C PHE A 229 -69.37 -31.13 15.25
N THR A 230 -69.66 -29.90 15.66
CA THR A 230 -69.23 -28.65 15.04
C THR A 230 -68.72 -27.68 16.11
N ASN A 231 -68.25 -26.50 15.70
CA ASN A 231 -67.79 -25.43 16.59
C ASN A 231 -66.73 -25.88 17.61
N HIS A 232 -65.90 -26.86 17.23
CA HIS A 232 -64.82 -27.37 18.07
C HIS A 232 -65.30 -27.88 19.44
N ALA A 233 -66.50 -28.48 19.50
CA ALA A 233 -67.09 -28.96 20.76
C ALA A 233 -66.37 -30.17 21.38
N ASN A 234 -65.35 -30.73 20.73
CA ASN A 234 -64.56 -31.85 21.22
C ASN A 234 -63.08 -31.67 20.86
N THR A 235 -62.23 -31.48 21.88
CA THR A 235 -60.80 -31.18 21.76
C THR A 235 -59.91 -32.43 21.81
N ALA A 236 -60.47 -33.62 22.05
CA ALA A 236 -59.70 -34.85 22.24
C ALA A 236 -58.92 -35.31 20.99
N TYR A 237 -59.19 -34.69 19.84
CA TYR A 237 -58.62 -35.04 18.54
C TYR A 237 -57.69 -33.98 17.96
N ASP A 238 -57.35 -32.97 18.75
CA ASP A 238 -56.41 -31.94 18.33
C ASP A 238 -54.98 -32.49 18.34
N ALA A 239 -54.18 -32.06 17.38
CA ALA A 239 -52.79 -32.47 17.25
C ALA A 239 -52.01 -31.47 16.41
N ASP A 240 -50.71 -31.33 16.68
CA ASP A 240 -49.78 -30.47 15.92
C ASP A 240 -50.28 -29.06 15.66
N ASN A 241 -50.94 -28.47 16.67
CA ASN A 241 -51.52 -27.13 16.62
C ASN A 241 -52.68 -26.96 15.62
N TRP A 242 -53.31 -28.07 15.22
CA TRP A 242 -54.55 -28.10 14.46
C TRP A 242 -55.70 -28.58 15.34
N TRP A 243 -56.79 -27.82 15.31
CA TRP A 243 -58.03 -28.10 15.98
C TRP A 243 -59.00 -28.86 15.08
N VAL A 244 -59.64 -29.91 15.58
CA VAL A 244 -60.78 -30.52 14.87
C VAL A 244 -62.02 -29.69 15.16
N ILE A 245 -62.39 -28.81 14.23
CA ILE A 245 -63.50 -27.87 14.44
C ILE A 245 -64.86 -28.44 14.04
N SER A 246 -64.86 -29.45 13.17
CA SER A 246 -66.07 -30.21 12.86
C SER A 246 -65.76 -31.60 12.33
N LYS A 247 -66.63 -32.56 12.64
CA LYS A 247 -66.70 -33.84 11.95
C LYS A 247 -68.14 -34.18 11.60
N SER A 248 -68.32 -34.79 10.44
CA SER A 248 -69.59 -35.41 10.01
C SER A 248 -69.32 -36.80 9.45
N SER A 249 -70.19 -37.75 9.78
CA SER A 249 -70.00 -39.15 9.42
C SER A 249 -71.15 -39.64 8.55
N VAL A 250 -70.84 -40.50 7.59
CA VAL A 250 -71.84 -41.24 6.83
C VAL A 250 -71.61 -42.73 7.03
N ALA A 251 -72.68 -43.42 7.44
CA ALA A 251 -72.67 -44.85 7.64
C ALA A 251 -72.33 -45.60 6.34
N PRO A 252 -71.75 -46.81 6.44
CA PRO A 252 -71.55 -47.66 5.28
C PRO A 252 -72.90 -48.05 4.65
N GLY A 253 -72.92 -48.26 3.34
CA GLY A 253 -74.08 -48.72 2.58
C GLY A 253 -73.69 -49.83 1.59
N THR A 254 -74.65 -50.31 0.80
CA THR A 254 -74.40 -51.33 -0.23
C THR A 254 -73.37 -50.79 -1.23
N ASN A 255 -72.18 -51.40 -1.27
CA ASN A 255 -71.04 -50.97 -2.10
C ASN A 255 -70.49 -49.56 -1.82
N THR A 256 -70.79 -48.96 -0.65
CA THR A 256 -70.24 -47.65 -0.27
C THR A 256 -69.60 -47.75 1.12
N PRO A 257 -68.31 -47.41 1.26
CA PRO A 257 -67.65 -47.49 2.54
C PRO A 257 -68.17 -46.43 3.51
N ALA A 258 -67.99 -46.69 4.81
CA ALA A 258 -68.12 -45.65 5.82
C ALA A 258 -67.17 -44.49 5.45
N ARG A 259 -67.65 -43.26 5.60
CA ARG A 259 -66.87 -42.05 5.30
C ARG A 259 -67.08 -40.98 6.37
N MET A 260 -66.10 -40.12 6.56
CA MET A 260 -66.21 -38.90 7.33
C MET A 260 -65.71 -37.71 6.53
N THR A 261 -66.27 -36.54 6.83
CA THR A 261 -65.69 -35.24 6.46
C THR A 261 -65.23 -34.56 7.74
N ILE A 262 -63.95 -34.23 7.82
CA ILE A 262 -63.32 -33.60 8.97
C ILE A 262 -62.78 -32.23 8.53
N VAL A 263 -63.01 -31.21 9.34
CA VAL A 263 -62.43 -29.89 9.15
C VAL A 263 -61.47 -29.61 10.29
N TYR A 264 -60.20 -29.41 9.93
CA TYR A 264 -59.13 -29.02 10.82
C TYR A 264 -58.91 -27.50 10.70
N GLU A 265 -58.60 -26.82 11.80
CA GLU A 265 -58.23 -25.40 11.81
C GLU A 265 -56.87 -25.20 12.47
N TYR A 266 -55.91 -24.65 11.72
CA TYR A 266 -54.57 -24.38 12.22
C TYR A 266 -54.60 -23.19 13.17
N GLN A 267 -54.06 -23.36 14.37
CA GLN A 267 -54.08 -22.35 15.41
C GLN A 267 -52.91 -21.37 15.34
N GLY A 268 -51.90 -21.62 14.50
CA GLY A 268 -50.84 -20.65 14.20
C GLY A 268 -51.32 -19.46 13.36
N GLY A 269 -50.38 -18.70 12.83
CA GLY A 269 -50.69 -17.70 11.80
C GLY A 269 -51.25 -18.38 10.55
N ALA A 270 -52.26 -17.78 9.92
CA ALA A 270 -52.79 -18.30 8.66
C ALA A 270 -51.67 -18.42 7.62
N PHE A 271 -51.70 -19.50 6.83
CA PHE A 271 -50.76 -19.61 5.73
C PHE A 271 -51.01 -18.50 4.70
N PRO A 272 -49.95 -17.90 4.13
CA PRO A 272 -50.07 -16.66 3.35
C PRO A 272 -50.93 -16.78 2.09
N ASP A 273 -50.91 -17.93 1.41
CA ASP A 273 -51.71 -18.20 0.22
C ASP A 273 -52.06 -19.70 0.11
N PRO A 274 -53.25 -20.12 0.58
CA PRO A 274 -53.70 -21.52 0.48
C PRO A 274 -53.75 -22.07 -0.95
N ALA A 275 -53.87 -21.22 -1.98
CA ALA A 275 -53.89 -21.65 -3.38
C ALA A 275 -52.50 -22.07 -3.90
N GLN A 276 -51.43 -21.71 -3.18
CA GLN A 276 -50.05 -22.11 -3.47
C GLN A 276 -49.58 -23.27 -2.58
N ILE A 277 -50.50 -23.91 -1.85
CA ILE A 277 -50.18 -25.06 -1.00
C ILE A 277 -50.70 -26.32 -1.66
N PHE A 278 -49.84 -27.33 -1.74
CA PHE A 278 -50.11 -28.63 -2.34
C PHE A 278 -50.06 -29.70 -1.24
N PRO A 279 -51.21 -30.08 -0.64
CA PRO A 279 -51.24 -31.09 0.40
C PRO A 279 -51.01 -32.49 -0.17
N GLN A 280 -50.28 -33.32 0.58
CA GLN A 280 -50.18 -34.76 0.42
C GLN A 280 -50.64 -35.40 1.72
N LEU A 281 -51.62 -36.30 1.62
CA LEU A 281 -52.29 -36.91 2.77
C LEU A 281 -52.03 -38.41 2.78
N THR A 282 -51.61 -38.93 3.92
CA THR A 282 -51.50 -40.38 4.13
C THR A 282 -52.14 -40.74 5.47
N ALA A 283 -52.90 -41.82 5.50
CA ALA A 283 -53.39 -42.35 6.77
C ALA A 283 -52.26 -43.14 7.43
N GLY A 284 -51.98 -42.83 8.70
CA GLY A 284 -51.02 -43.58 9.53
C GLY A 284 -51.74 -44.54 10.47
N ASN A 285 -51.26 -45.78 10.56
CA ASN A 285 -51.74 -46.74 11.57
C ASN A 285 -50.90 -46.61 12.85
N ASN A 286 -51.43 -45.94 13.86
CA ASN A 286 -50.92 -46.08 15.24
C ASN A 286 -51.80 -47.00 16.08
N SER A 287 -52.48 -47.92 15.42
CA SER A 287 -53.36 -48.88 16.06
C SER A 287 -53.00 -50.28 15.57
N SER A 288 -53.09 -51.25 16.47
CA SER A 288 -52.87 -52.68 16.21
C SER A 288 -53.92 -53.31 15.28
N TYR A 289 -54.70 -52.49 14.55
CA TYR A 289 -55.74 -52.90 13.63
C TYR A 289 -55.25 -52.82 12.18
N PRO A 290 -55.53 -53.82 11.31
CA PRO A 290 -55.12 -53.83 9.91
C PRO A 290 -56.00 -52.97 8.98
N ASP A 291 -56.76 -52.02 9.53
CA ASP A 291 -57.73 -51.19 8.78
C ASP A 291 -57.02 -50.28 7.77
N VAL A 292 -57.59 -50.14 6.57
CA VAL A 292 -57.04 -49.33 5.48
C VAL A 292 -57.92 -48.11 5.27
N PHE A 293 -57.34 -46.92 5.37
CA PHE A 293 -58.06 -45.66 5.13
C PHE A 293 -57.54 -44.94 3.90
N ALA A 294 -58.46 -44.38 3.14
CA ALA A 294 -58.18 -43.51 2.00
C ALA A 294 -58.56 -42.06 2.35
N PRO A 295 -57.58 -41.21 2.71
CA PRO A 295 -57.82 -39.79 2.86
C PRO A 295 -57.87 -39.10 1.49
N ALA A 296 -58.81 -38.17 1.32
CA ALA A 296 -58.96 -37.34 0.15
C ALA A 296 -58.99 -35.87 0.58
N PHE A 297 -58.13 -35.06 -0.03
CA PHE A 297 -58.15 -33.62 0.15
C PHE A 297 -59.43 -33.03 -0.46
N ILE A 298 -60.15 -32.20 0.30
CA ILE A 298 -61.32 -31.48 -0.21
C ILE A 298 -60.97 -30.00 -0.44
N ASN A 299 -60.45 -29.33 0.58
CA ASN A 299 -60.22 -27.88 0.53
C ASN A 299 -59.16 -27.42 1.53
N LEU A 300 -58.45 -26.35 1.19
CA LEU A 300 -57.60 -25.58 2.10
C LEU A 300 -57.96 -24.10 1.91
N ALA A 301 -58.46 -23.44 2.94
CA ALA A 301 -58.90 -22.06 2.83
C ALA A 301 -58.58 -21.27 4.10
N THR A 302 -58.37 -19.96 3.95
CA THR A 302 -58.29 -19.05 5.09
C THR A 302 -59.70 -18.56 5.42
N VAL A 303 -60.19 -18.88 6.62
CA VAL A 303 -61.52 -18.49 7.10
C VAL A 303 -61.34 -17.82 8.47
N GLY A 304 -61.83 -16.60 8.63
CA GLY A 304 -61.70 -15.86 9.89
C GLY A 304 -60.25 -15.63 10.33
N GLY A 305 -59.30 -15.53 9.39
CA GLY A 305 -57.87 -15.36 9.69
C GLY A 305 -57.15 -16.63 10.14
N LYS A 306 -57.78 -17.80 10.00
CA LYS A 306 -57.19 -19.12 10.30
C LYS A 306 -57.22 -20.00 9.05
N THR A 307 -56.22 -20.87 8.89
CA THR A 307 -56.24 -21.84 7.78
C THR A 307 -57.05 -23.06 8.19
N ARG A 308 -58.03 -23.44 7.36
CA ARG A 308 -58.84 -24.63 7.52
C ARG A 308 -58.53 -25.65 6.43
N LEU A 309 -58.25 -26.88 6.84
CA LEU A 309 -58.05 -28.05 5.99
C LEU A 309 -59.28 -28.95 6.10
N THR A 310 -59.96 -29.20 4.99
CA THR A 310 -61.08 -30.14 4.90
C THR A 310 -60.61 -31.42 4.21
N VAL A 311 -60.83 -32.55 4.87
CA VAL A 311 -60.43 -33.88 4.40
C VAL A 311 -61.64 -34.80 4.48
N SER A 312 -61.83 -35.62 3.44
CA SER A 312 -62.67 -36.80 3.54
C SER A 312 -61.82 -38.02 3.84
N VAL A 313 -62.25 -38.88 4.75
CA VAL A 313 -61.59 -40.15 5.00
C VAL A 313 -62.61 -41.26 4.83
N ALA A 314 -62.31 -42.24 3.98
CA ALA A 314 -63.11 -43.44 3.81
C ALA A 314 -62.34 -44.66 4.31
N ARG A 315 -63.06 -45.63 4.90
CA ARG A 315 -62.50 -46.94 5.24
C ARG A 315 -62.56 -47.86 4.00
N ALA A 316 -61.41 -48.20 3.43
CA ALA A 316 -61.31 -48.84 2.12
C ALA A 316 -61.36 -50.38 2.16
N ASP A 317 -60.98 -51.00 3.28
CA ASP A 317 -60.85 -52.45 3.43
C ASP A 317 -62.17 -53.18 3.70
N HIS A 318 -63.19 -52.49 4.24
CA HIS A 318 -64.41 -53.14 4.70
C HIS A 318 -65.66 -52.25 4.63
N SER A 319 -66.40 -52.32 3.52
CA SER A 319 -67.55 -51.44 3.22
C SER A 319 -68.82 -51.70 4.05
N GLY A 320 -68.77 -52.54 5.09
CA GLY A 320 -69.89 -52.86 5.98
C GLY A 320 -69.70 -52.45 7.44
N LEU A 321 -68.53 -51.90 7.81
CA LEU A 321 -68.19 -51.59 9.20
C LEU A 321 -67.77 -50.13 9.38
N GLN A 322 -68.22 -49.54 10.49
CA GLN A 322 -67.73 -48.26 10.99
C GLN A 322 -66.38 -48.44 11.69
N TRP A 323 -65.63 -47.35 11.89
CA TRP A 323 -64.39 -47.38 12.67
C TRP A 323 -64.60 -46.78 14.07
N GLY A 324 -64.19 -47.54 15.09
CA GLY A 324 -64.33 -47.15 16.50
C GLY A 324 -63.05 -46.54 17.11
N GLY A 325 -61.92 -46.62 16.40
CA GLY A 325 -60.63 -46.10 16.85
C GLY A 325 -60.34 -44.68 16.39
N THR A 326 -59.39 -44.03 17.07
CA THR A 326 -58.73 -42.81 16.59
C THR A 326 -57.52 -43.20 15.76
N PHE A 327 -57.38 -42.65 14.56
CA PHE A 327 -56.28 -42.95 13.64
C PHE A 327 -55.44 -41.70 13.36
N LEU A 328 -54.28 -41.86 12.71
CA LEU A 328 -53.42 -40.74 12.33
C LEU A 328 -53.65 -40.35 10.88
N LEU A 329 -53.49 -39.06 10.60
CA LEU A 329 -53.42 -38.49 9.27
C LEU A 329 -52.11 -37.70 9.16
N ASN A 330 -51.14 -38.22 8.43
CA ASN A 330 -49.95 -37.44 8.13
C ASN A 330 -50.26 -36.51 6.96
N VAL A 331 -49.97 -35.23 7.16
CA VAL A 331 -50.20 -34.14 6.22
C VAL A 331 -48.85 -33.54 5.88
N LEU A 332 -48.46 -33.62 4.61
CA LEU A 332 -47.30 -32.91 4.08
C LEU A 332 -47.80 -31.78 3.18
N LEU A 333 -47.51 -30.54 3.53
CA LEU A 333 -47.85 -29.35 2.75
C LEU A 333 -46.61 -28.90 1.96
N GLY A 334 -46.63 -29.06 0.64
CA GLY A 334 -45.69 -28.38 -0.25
C GLY A 334 -46.17 -26.94 -0.48
N VAL A 335 -45.47 -25.95 0.05
CA VAL A 335 -45.81 -24.54 -0.07
C VAL A 335 -44.97 -23.93 -1.18
N LYS A 336 -45.61 -23.57 -2.29
CA LYS A 336 -44.95 -22.83 -3.36
C LYS A 336 -44.74 -21.39 -2.90
N GLY A 337 -43.48 -21.00 -2.72
CA GLY A 337 -43.10 -19.61 -2.43
C GLY A 337 -43.56 -18.68 -3.55
N ALA A 338 -44.02 -17.49 -3.19
CA ALA A 338 -44.28 -16.44 -4.17
C ALA A 338 -43.02 -16.22 -5.01
N ILE A 339 -43.17 -16.32 -6.33
CA ILE A 339 -42.11 -15.97 -7.28
C ILE A 339 -41.93 -14.45 -7.19
N SER A 340 -41.05 -13.96 -6.32
CA SER A 340 -40.25 -12.85 -6.79
C SER A 340 -39.35 -13.47 -7.85
N ALA A 341 -39.59 -13.13 -9.11
CA ALA A 341 -38.58 -13.37 -10.13
C ALA A 341 -37.24 -12.90 -9.55
N PRO A 342 -36.12 -13.61 -9.79
CA PRO A 342 -34.80 -13.05 -9.47
C PRO A 342 -34.82 -11.60 -9.96
N PRO A 343 -34.42 -10.61 -9.14
CA PRO A 343 -34.57 -9.21 -9.51
C PRO A 343 -34.03 -9.10 -10.94
N ALA A 344 -34.88 -8.70 -11.89
CA ALA A 344 -34.49 -8.82 -13.28
C ALA A 344 -33.22 -7.99 -13.47
N PRO A 345 -32.17 -8.50 -14.15
CA PRO A 345 -31.02 -7.68 -14.47
C PRO A 345 -31.53 -6.43 -15.16
N GLY A 346 -31.07 -5.29 -14.66
CA GLY A 346 -31.44 -4.00 -15.16
C GLY A 346 -31.07 -3.86 -16.63
N THR A 347 -31.98 -3.35 -17.45
CA THR A 347 -31.70 -3.01 -18.85
C THR A 347 -32.04 -1.55 -19.09
N ILE A 348 -31.29 -0.90 -19.97
CA ILE A 348 -31.56 0.47 -20.43
C ILE A 348 -31.66 0.53 -21.95
N SER A 349 -32.46 1.47 -22.46
CA SER A 349 -32.68 1.68 -23.88
C SER A 349 -31.68 2.64 -24.53
N ALA A 350 -30.98 3.45 -23.74
CA ALA A 350 -29.85 4.26 -24.18
C ALA A 350 -28.99 4.69 -22.98
N LEU A 351 -27.72 4.97 -23.24
CA LEU A 351 -26.74 5.47 -22.26
C LEU A 351 -25.99 6.65 -22.90
N ASN A 352 -26.01 7.81 -22.26
CA ASN A 352 -25.51 9.06 -22.83
C ASN A 352 -24.18 9.51 -22.19
N CYS A 353 -23.07 8.88 -22.58
CA CYS A 353 -21.74 9.32 -22.13
C CYS A 353 -21.35 10.71 -22.70
N ALA A 354 -21.79 11.05 -23.91
CA ALA A 354 -21.41 12.31 -24.56
C ALA A 354 -22.00 13.53 -23.85
N GLY A 355 -23.20 13.38 -23.27
CA GLY A 355 -23.84 14.39 -22.42
C GLY A 355 -23.53 14.25 -20.93
N ALA A 356 -22.46 13.54 -20.55
CA ALA A 356 -22.10 13.40 -19.15
C ALA A 356 -21.75 14.76 -18.53
N THR A 357 -22.25 15.02 -17.32
CA THR A 357 -21.89 16.23 -16.56
C THR A 357 -20.76 15.89 -15.59
N HIS A 358 -19.67 16.63 -15.65
CA HIS A 358 -18.49 16.40 -14.82
C HIS A 358 -18.45 17.38 -13.64
N ASN A 359 -18.12 16.86 -12.46
CA ASN A 359 -17.83 17.66 -11.27
C ASN A 359 -16.34 17.52 -10.88
N GLY A 360 -15.74 18.62 -10.42
CA GLY A 360 -14.34 18.69 -10.02
C GLY A 360 -13.34 18.65 -11.19
N THR A 361 -12.15 19.17 -10.95
CA THR A 361 -11.04 19.20 -11.93
C THR A 361 -10.05 18.06 -11.67
N LEU A 362 -9.35 17.61 -12.72
CA LEU A 362 -8.23 16.67 -12.60
C LEU A 362 -6.96 17.36 -13.05
N THR A 363 -5.88 17.19 -12.29
CA THR A 363 -4.56 17.76 -12.57
C THR A 363 -3.54 16.65 -12.47
N ALA A 364 -2.65 16.55 -13.47
CA ALA A 364 -1.60 15.53 -13.49
C ALA A 364 -0.78 15.55 -12.18
N ASN A 365 -0.41 14.37 -11.70
CA ASN A 365 0.36 14.16 -10.46
C ASN A 365 -0.31 14.66 -9.17
N SER A 366 -1.60 15.04 -9.21
CA SER A 366 -2.37 15.44 -8.04
C SER A 366 -3.50 14.45 -7.78
N SER A 367 -3.66 14.01 -6.52
CA SER A 367 -4.74 13.09 -6.15
C SER A 367 -6.12 13.72 -6.42
N ALA A 368 -6.98 12.98 -7.09
CA ALA A 368 -8.36 13.38 -7.38
C ALA A 368 -9.22 13.29 -6.10
N SER A 369 -9.82 14.41 -5.70
CA SER A 369 -10.73 14.49 -4.56
C SER A 369 -12.03 15.20 -4.94
N GLY A 370 -13.18 14.64 -4.53
CA GLY A 370 -14.50 15.21 -4.83
C GLY A 370 -14.89 15.19 -6.31
N VAL A 371 -14.21 14.38 -7.13
CA VAL A 371 -14.39 14.32 -8.57
C VAL A 371 -15.45 13.29 -8.95
N SER A 372 -16.38 13.64 -9.84
CA SER A 372 -17.38 12.70 -10.36
C SER A 372 -17.81 12.99 -11.80
N SER A 373 -18.47 12.00 -12.42
CA SER A 373 -19.16 12.15 -13.70
C SER A 373 -20.55 11.53 -13.61
N VAL A 374 -21.57 12.28 -14.01
CA VAL A 374 -22.96 11.82 -14.02
C VAL A 374 -23.37 11.52 -15.46
N ILE A 375 -23.79 10.29 -15.71
CA ILE A 375 -24.25 9.81 -17.02
C ILE A 375 -25.76 9.63 -16.96
N SER A 376 -26.48 10.20 -17.92
CA SER A 376 -27.91 9.96 -18.06
C SER A 376 -28.20 8.71 -18.90
N TYR A 377 -29.30 8.02 -18.58
CA TYR A 377 -29.85 6.91 -19.35
C TYR A 377 -31.36 7.05 -19.51
N THR A 378 -31.93 6.32 -20.47
CA THR A 378 -33.38 6.27 -20.73
C THR A 378 -33.86 4.82 -20.86
N GLY A 379 -35.16 4.58 -20.63
CA GLY A 379 -35.80 3.27 -20.74
C GLY A 379 -35.25 2.23 -19.76
N GLY A 380 -34.87 2.65 -18.55
CA GLY A 380 -34.60 1.75 -17.44
C GLY A 380 -35.85 0.97 -17.04
N ASN A 381 -35.66 -0.29 -16.66
CA ASN A 381 -36.74 -1.23 -16.35
C ASN A 381 -36.96 -1.48 -14.84
N GLY A 382 -36.36 -0.69 -13.95
CA GLY A 382 -36.42 -0.92 -12.50
C GLY A 382 -35.45 -2.00 -11.97
N GLY A 383 -34.78 -2.73 -12.87
CA GLY A 383 -33.91 -3.84 -12.53
C GLY A 383 -32.56 -3.41 -11.94
N PHE A 384 -31.87 -4.37 -11.32
CA PHE A 384 -30.62 -4.11 -10.59
C PHE A 384 -29.40 -4.01 -11.52
N TYR A 385 -28.37 -3.27 -11.11
CA TYR A 385 -27.04 -3.28 -11.69
C TYR A 385 -25.99 -3.42 -10.59
N ASN A 386 -24.91 -4.16 -10.87
CA ASN A 386 -23.82 -4.36 -9.93
C ASN A 386 -22.94 -3.11 -9.82
N SER A 387 -22.14 -3.05 -8.76
CA SER A 387 -21.07 -2.05 -8.66
C SER A 387 -20.08 -2.21 -9.81
N GLN A 388 -19.41 -1.11 -10.16
CA GLN A 388 -18.37 -1.07 -11.17
C GLN A 388 -17.13 -0.38 -10.62
N SER A 389 -15.96 -0.86 -11.05
CA SER A 389 -14.67 -0.22 -10.82
C SER A 389 -13.89 -0.28 -12.13
N ILE A 390 -13.61 0.88 -12.72
CA ILE A 390 -13.12 1.00 -14.09
C ILE A 390 -11.88 1.87 -14.07
N SER A 391 -10.73 1.28 -14.37
CA SER A 391 -9.47 2.01 -14.51
C SER A 391 -9.45 2.86 -15.78
N SER A 392 -8.82 4.03 -15.70
CA SER A 392 -8.67 4.91 -16.85
C SER A 392 -7.65 4.40 -17.87
N THR A 393 -7.95 4.66 -19.14
CA THR A 393 -7.03 4.50 -20.28
C THR A 393 -6.67 5.87 -20.87
N GLY A 394 -5.61 5.94 -21.70
CA GLY A 394 -5.06 7.21 -22.20
C GLY A 394 -4.18 7.89 -21.15
N VAL A 395 -4.81 8.50 -20.13
CA VAL A 395 -4.14 8.91 -18.89
C VAL A 395 -4.46 7.87 -17.80
N THR A 396 -3.45 7.13 -17.36
CA THR A 396 -3.57 6.08 -16.32
C THR A 396 -3.55 6.66 -14.90
N GLY A 397 -3.90 5.85 -13.89
CA GLY A 397 -3.82 6.21 -12.48
C GLY A 397 -5.13 6.74 -11.86
N LEU A 398 -6.22 6.78 -12.64
CA LEU A 398 -7.56 7.10 -12.14
C LEU A 398 -8.46 5.87 -12.18
N THR A 399 -9.43 5.82 -11.27
CA THR A 399 -10.46 4.78 -11.21
C THR A 399 -11.84 5.44 -11.10
N ALA A 400 -12.75 5.09 -11.99
CA ALA A 400 -14.16 5.47 -11.90
C ALA A 400 -14.97 4.34 -11.23
N THR A 401 -15.65 4.65 -10.13
CA THR A 401 -16.45 3.69 -9.36
C THR A 401 -17.93 4.06 -9.37
N LEU A 402 -18.78 3.05 -9.52
CA LEU A 402 -20.24 3.14 -9.37
C LEU A 402 -20.67 2.13 -8.31
N SER A 403 -21.43 2.56 -7.31
CA SER A 403 -22.05 1.66 -6.33
C SER A 403 -23.19 0.86 -6.99
N GLY A 404 -23.38 -0.40 -6.59
CA GLY A 404 -24.50 -1.20 -7.08
C GLY A 404 -25.85 -0.61 -6.66
N GLY A 405 -26.87 -0.77 -7.51
CA GLY A 405 -28.19 -0.19 -7.29
C GLY A 405 -29.23 -0.69 -8.28
N ASN A 406 -30.31 0.07 -8.45
CA ASN A 406 -31.37 -0.22 -9.41
C ASN A 406 -31.50 0.92 -10.42
N PHE A 407 -31.81 0.60 -11.67
CA PHE A 407 -32.24 1.61 -12.61
C PHE A 407 -33.61 2.15 -12.19
N ALA A 408 -33.85 3.44 -12.41
CA ALA A 408 -35.20 3.99 -12.37
C ALA A 408 -36.01 3.42 -13.53
N THR A 409 -37.33 3.29 -13.35
CA THR A 409 -38.24 3.04 -14.46
C THR A 409 -38.30 4.28 -15.34
N GLY A 410 -37.94 4.17 -16.63
CA GLY A 410 -37.83 5.31 -17.54
C GLY A 410 -36.44 5.93 -17.54
N SER A 411 -36.32 7.23 -17.26
CA SER A 411 -35.04 7.94 -17.33
C SER A 411 -34.38 8.06 -15.95
N GLY A 412 -33.06 8.06 -15.91
CA GLY A 412 -32.30 8.23 -14.67
C GLY A 412 -30.84 8.56 -14.90
N ASN A 413 -30.09 8.64 -13.81
CA ASN A 413 -28.68 9.02 -13.81
C ASN A 413 -27.83 7.99 -13.08
N LEU A 414 -26.58 7.83 -13.52
CA LEU A 414 -25.53 7.06 -12.87
C LEU A 414 -24.39 8.00 -12.50
N THR A 415 -24.01 8.03 -11.23
CA THR A 415 -22.93 8.88 -10.73
C THR A 415 -21.69 8.04 -10.50
N TYR A 416 -20.67 8.25 -11.33
CA TYR A 416 -19.36 7.64 -11.15
C TYR A 416 -18.46 8.57 -10.35
N THR A 417 -17.95 8.10 -9.21
CA THR A 417 -16.91 8.79 -8.43
C THR A 417 -15.55 8.48 -9.04
N ILE A 418 -14.69 9.48 -9.18
CA ILE A 418 -13.36 9.31 -9.79
C ILE A 418 -12.30 9.59 -8.73
N THR A 419 -11.43 8.62 -8.47
CA THR A 419 -10.33 8.71 -7.50
C THR A 419 -8.99 8.33 -8.15
N GLY A 420 -7.90 8.51 -7.41
CA GLY A 420 -6.54 8.17 -7.86
C GLY A 420 -5.70 9.39 -8.26
N THR A 421 -4.47 9.15 -8.70
CA THR A 421 -3.53 10.19 -9.12
C THR A 421 -3.19 9.99 -10.60
N PRO A 422 -3.60 10.90 -11.50
CA PRO A 422 -3.36 10.73 -12.92
C PRO A 422 -1.87 10.90 -13.25
N SER A 423 -1.35 10.02 -14.09
CA SER A 423 0.08 9.93 -14.41
C SER A 423 0.62 11.05 -15.31
N ALA A 424 -0.25 11.74 -16.05
CA ALA A 424 0.11 12.80 -16.98
C ALA A 424 -1.10 13.70 -17.32
N ALA A 425 -0.84 14.82 -17.98
CA ALA A 425 -1.89 15.62 -18.61
C ALA A 425 -2.40 14.92 -19.89
N GLY A 426 -3.66 15.14 -20.23
CA GLY A 426 -4.28 14.56 -21.43
C GLY A 426 -5.72 14.12 -21.19
N THR A 427 -6.18 13.11 -21.93
CA THR A 427 -7.54 12.59 -21.82
C THR A 427 -7.55 11.23 -21.12
N ALA A 428 -8.17 11.16 -19.94
CA ALA A 428 -8.50 9.91 -19.25
C ALA A 428 -9.82 9.36 -19.80
N SER A 429 -9.86 8.09 -20.19
CA SER A 429 -11.04 7.44 -20.78
C SER A 429 -11.48 6.23 -19.97
N PHE A 430 -12.79 6.12 -19.73
CA PHE A 430 -13.41 5.05 -18.94
C PHE A 430 -14.44 4.32 -19.80
N ALA A 431 -14.22 3.04 -20.09
CA ALA A 431 -15.13 2.21 -20.88
C ALA A 431 -16.25 1.66 -19.99
N ILE A 432 -17.44 2.24 -20.08
CA ILE A 432 -18.62 1.87 -19.32
C ILE A 432 -19.39 0.80 -20.08
N THR A 433 -19.75 -0.30 -19.41
CA THR A 433 -20.70 -1.30 -19.92
C THR A 433 -21.72 -1.62 -18.84
N ILE A 434 -22.97 -1.19 -19.01
CA ILE A 434 -24.02 -1.34 -17.99
C ILE A 434 -25.41 -1.41 -18.64
N GLY A 435 -26.30 -2.22 -18.08
CA GLY A 435 -27.69 -2.34 -18.55
C GLY A 435 -27.84 -2.78 -20.02
N GLY A 436 -26.88 -3.56 -20.53
CA GLY A 436 -26.84 -4.00 -21.94
C GLY A 436 -26.34 -2.95 -22.93
N ARG A 437 -25.82 -1.81 -22.46
CA ARG A 437 -25.22 -0.75 -23.30
C ARG A 437 -23.78 -0.51 -22.92
N SER A 438 -23.02 0.02 -23.86
CA SER A 438 -21.67 0.48 -23.64
C SER A 438 -21.46 1.88 -24.18
N CYS A 439 -20.60 2.65 -23.52
CA CYS A 439 -20.08 3.92 -24.01
C CYS A 439 -18.79 4.28 -23.27
N THR A 440 -18.07 5.31 -23.75
CA THR A 440 -16.84 5.80 -23.11
C THR A 440 -17.07 7.18 -22.54
N ILE A 441 -16.79 7.37 -21.25
CA ILE A 441 -16.66 8.71 -20.66
C ILE A 441 -15.22 9.15 -20.81
N THR A 442 -15.00 10.39 -21.23
CA THR A 442 -13.69 11.01 -21.26
C THR A 442 -13.62 12.15 -20.24
N ARG A 443 -12.49 12.27 -19.54
CA ARG A 443 -12.18 13.34 -18.60
C ARG A 443 -10.86 13.99 -18.99
N THR A 444 -10.86 15.31 -19.14
CA THR A 444 -9.63 16.07 -19.37
C THR A 444 -8.85 16.18 -18.05
N VAL A 445 -7.58 15.80 -18.09
CA VAL A 445 -6.59 16.01 -17.03
C VAL A 445 -5.71 17.18 -17.43
N GLY A 446 -5.79 18.26 -16.67
CA GLY A 446 -4.98 19.46 -16.86
C GLY A 446 -3.50 19.20 -16.55
N ALA A 447 -2.62 19.95 -17.20
CA ALA A 447 -1.21 19.97 -16.85
C ALA A 447 -1.04 20.51 -15.42
N PRO A 448 0.01 20.09 -14.67
CA PRO A 448 0.31 20.70 -13.39
C PRO A 448 0.45 22.21 -13.58
N VAL A 449 -0.31 23.00 -12.83
CA VAL A 449 -0.20 24.46 -12.91
C VAL A 449 1.18 24.84 -12.40
N ALA A 450 2.03 25.38 -13.27
CA ALA A 450 3.31 25.91 -12.87
C ALA A 450 3.08 26.99 -11.81
N GLY A 451 3.75 26.84 -10.67
CA GLY A 451 3.67 27.79 -9.58
C GLY A 451 4.17 29.16 -10.03
N ALA A 452 3.38 30.20 -9.81
CA ALA A 452 3.73 31.59 -10.06
C ALA A 452 3.37 32.44 -8.84
N ILE A 453 4.16 33.48 -8.60
CA ILE A 453 3.95 34.46 -7.53
C ILE A 453 4.00 35.88 -8.11
N ALA A 454 3.28 36.81 -7.51
CA ALA A 454 3.25 38.21 -7.94
C ALA A 454 4.52 38.97 -7.49
N SER A 455 4.98 38.70 -6.27
CA SER A 455 6.21 39.29 -5.72
C SER A 455 6.92 38.32 -4.78
N LEU A 456 8.23 38.50 -4.63
CA LEU A 456 9.09 37.74 -3.73
C LEU A 456 9.95 38.73 -2.92
N ASN A 457 9.80 38.75 -1.60
CA ASN A 457 10.39 39.75 -0.73
C ASN A 457 11.66 39.24 -0.04
N CYS A 458 12.78 39.18 -0.77
CA CYS A 458 14.08 38.84 -0.18
C CYS A 458 14.57 39.89 0.84
N ALA A 459 14.25 41.17 0.65
CA ALA A 459 14.71 42.24 1.55
C ALA A 459 14.08 42.17 2.95
N GLY A 460 12.84 41.70 3.02
CA GLY A 460 12.13 41.42 4.28
C GLY A 460 12.26 39.98 4.76
N ALA A 461 13.25 39.22 4.28
CA ALA A 461 13.46 37.85 4.72
C ALA A 461 13.80 37.79 6.22
N THR A 462 13.20 36.85 6.94
CA THR A 462 13.54 36.59 8.34
C THR A 462 14.66 35.55 8.39
N HIS A 463 15.80 35.91 9.00
CA HIS A 463 16.94 35.01 9.13
C HIS A 463 16.96 34.36 10.51
N ASN A 464 17.03 33.03 10.53
CA ASN A 464 17.19 32.25 11.76
C ASN A 464 18.58 31.62 11.80
N GLY A 465 19.18 31.58 12.99
CA GLY A 465 20.54 31.10 13.22
C GLY A 465 21.62 32.08 12.77
N THR A 466 22.79 32.01 13.42
CA THR A 466 23.97 32.82 13.09
C THR A 466 24.90 32.08 12.12
N LEU A 467 25.75 32.81 11.42
CA LEU A 467 26.82 32.26 10.58
C LEU A 467 28.14 32.89 11.00
N SER A 468 29.13 32.06 11.27
CA SER A 468 30.49 32.47 11.62
C SER A 468 31.47 31.88 10.62
N ALA A 469 32.46 32.67 10.22
CA ALA A 469 33.51 32.24 9.30
C ALA A 469 34.12 30.88 9.74
N GLY A 470 34.19 29.93 8.81
CA GLY A 470 34.77 28.59 8.98
C GLY A 470 34.07 27.64 9.94
N VAL A 471 32.90 28.01 10.47
CA VAL A 471 32.05 27.11 11.28
C VAL A 471 30.90 26.57 10.43
N ALA A 472 30.70 25.25 10.44
CA ALA A 472 29.60 24.61 9.71
C ALA A 472 28.23 25.14 10.18
N ALA A 473 27.41 25.56 9.23
CA ALA A 473 26.07 26.05 9.49
C ALA A 473 25.17 24.93 10.03
N SER A 474 24.59 25.13 11.22
CA SER A 474 23.66 24.20 11.87
C SER A 474 22.40 24.92 12.31
N GLY A 475 21.23 24.39 11.94
CA GLY A 475 19.93 24.99 12.29
C GLY A 475 19.66 26.35 11.62
N VAL A 476 20.35 26.66 10.53
CA VAL A 476 20.29 27.95 9.86
C VAL A 476 19.25 27.95 8.74
N ASN A 477 18.37 28.95 8.69
CA ASN A 477 17.45 29.13 7.57
C ASN A 477 17.11 30.61 7.30
N SER A 478 16.50 30.86 6.13
CA SER A 478 15.90 32.15 5.78
C SER A 478 14.48 31.95 5.28
N VAL A 479 13.53 32.67 5.87
CA VAL A 479 12.12 32.64 5.49
C VAL A 479 11.80 33.86 4.62
N ILE A 480 11.41 33.61 3.37
CA ILE A 480 11.08 34.65 2.38
C ILE A 480 9.56 34.70 2.22
N SER A 481 8.97 35.88 2.34
CA SER A 481 7.55 36.07 2.04
C SER A 481 7.32 36.30 0.55
N TYR A 482 6.21 35.81 0.02
CA TYR A 482 5.72 36.10 -1.32
C TYR A 482 4.23 36.49 -1.29
N THR A 483 3.78 37.16 -2.34
CA THR A 483 2.36 37.51 -2.54
C THR A 483 1.85 36.95 -3.86
N GLY A 484 0.53 36.80 -3.98
CA GLY A 484 -0.14 36.42 -5.22
C GLY A 484 0.25 35.04 -5.77
N GLY A 485 0.53 34.09 -4.90
CA GLY A 485 0.70 32.69 -5.27
C GLY A 485 -0.58 32.12 -5.90
N ASN A 486 -0.42 31.30 -6.93
CA ASN A 486 -1.51 30.75 -7.73
C ASN A 486 -1.88 29.30 -7.37
N GLY A 487 -1.40 28.76 -6.24
CA GLY A 487 -1.64 27.36 -5.86
C GLY A 487 -0.75 26.34 -6.61
N GLY A 488 0.01 26.78 -7.62
CA GLY A 488 0.81 25.90 -8.48
C GLY A 488 2.09 25.40 -7.82
N THR A 489 2.66 24.34 -8.38
CA THR A 489 3.85 23.66 -7.85
C THR A 489 5.16 24.34 -8.26
N HIS A 490 6.17 24.33 -7.38
CA HIS A 490 7.55 24.68 -7.69
C HIS A 490 8.49 23.48 -7.43
N ALA A 491 9.54 23.36 -8.24
CA ALA A 491 10.57 22.35 -8.04
C ALA A 491 11.42 22.66 -6.79
N ALA A 492 12.20 21.68 -6.34
CA ALA A 492 13.26 21.92 -5.36
C ALA A 492 14.32 22.83 -5.99
N GLN A 493 14.90 23.71 -5.19
CA GLN A 493 15.97 24.61 -5.62
C GLN A 493 17.14 24.53 -4.65
N SER A 494 18.35 24.52 -5.21
CA SER A 494 19.62 24.58 -4.49
C SER A 494 20.46 25.72 -5.07
N VAL A 495 20.92 26.63 -4.21
CA VAL A 495 21.65 27.83 -4.60
C VAL A 495 22.90 27.95 -3.75
N THR A 496 24.07 27.93 -4.39
CA THR A 496 25.36 28.16 -3.73
C THR A 496 25.58 29.66 -3.48
N SER A 497 26.24 30.01 -2.38
CA SER A 497 26.51 31.41 -2.04
C SER A 497 27.61 32.06 -2.90
N THR A 498 27.43 33.35 -3.21
CA THR A 498 28.46 34.24 -3.76
C THR A 498 28.87 35.30 -2.74
N GLY A 499 30.01 35.97 -2.95
CA GLY A 499 30.62 36.86 -1.95
C GLY A 499 31.41 36.04 -0.93
N VAL A 500 30.75 35.57 0.13
CA VAL A 500 31.28 34.51 0.99
C VAL A 500 30.82 33.15 0.45
N THR A 501 31.75 32.34 -0.06
CA THR A 501 31.49 31.01 -0.63
C THR A 501 31.40 29.92 0.44
N GLY A 502 31.00 28.69 0.07
CA GLY A 502 30.97 27.52 0.97
C GLY A 502 29.63 27.26 1.65
N LEU A 503 28.61 28.08 1.40
CA LEU A 503 27.24 27.87 1.87
C LEU A 503 26.31 27.49 0.71
N THR A 504 25.29 26.69 1.01
CA THR A 504 24.22 26.33 0.07
C THR A 504 22.85 26.54 0.71
N ALA A 505 21.99 27.30 0.04
CA ALA A 505 20.59 27.49 0.41
C ALA A 505 19.71 26.51 -0.38
N THR A 506 18.85 25.76 0.31
CA THR A 506 17.99 24.74 -0.32
C THR A 506 16.54 24.92 0.09
N VAL A 507 15.62 24.72 -0.85
CA VAL A 507 14.18 24.57 -0.60
C VAL A 507 13.70 23.30 -1.30
N SER A 508 12.87 22.51 -0.63
CA SER A 508 12.25 21.32 -1.20
C SER A 508 11.19 21.69 -2.25
N ALA A 509 10.85 20.74 -3.13
CA ALA A 509 9.71 20.90 -4.02
C ALA A 509 8.42 21.06 -3.19
N GLY A 510 7.48 21.87 -3.69
CA GLY A 510 6.26 22.20 -2.97
C GLY A 510 5.26 22.93 -3.86
N SER A 511 4.22 23.50 -3.24
CA SER A 511 3.23 24.35 -3.93
C SER A 511 3.15 25.71 -3.24
N PHE A 512 2.91 26.75 -4.04
CA PHE A 512 2.56 28.05 -3.47
C PHE A 512 1.16 28.00 -2.85
N ALA A 513 0.94 28.77 -1.80
CA ALA A 513 -0.40 29.06 -1.31
C ALA A 513 -1.17 29.90 -2.34
N ASN A 514 -2.50 29.82 -2.33
CA ASN A 514 -3.32 30.79 -3.03
C ASN A 514 -3.28 32.11 -2.26
N GLY A 515 -2.70 33.16 -2.85
CA GLY A 515 -2.47 34.44 -2.19
C GLY A 515 -1.08 34.56 -1.55
N ASN A 516 -1.01 34.98 -0.28
CA ASN A 516 0.27 35.24 0.37
C ASN A 516 0.81 33.98 1.06
N GLY A 517 2.13 33.82 1.07
CA GLY A 517 2.77 32.69 1.74
C GLY A 517 4.26 32.92 1.98
N THR A 518 4.95 31.87 2.41
CA THR A 518 6.38 31.91 2.70
C THR A 518 7.12 30.72 2.10
N LEU A 519 8.41 30.90 1.82
CA LEU A 519 9.37 29.86 1.46
C LEU A 519 10.49 29.83 2.50
N THR A 520 10.82 28.65 3.00
CA THR A 520 11.92 28.47 3.96
C THR A 520 13.11 27.84 3.26
N TYR A 521 14.20 28.59 3.14
CA TYR A 521 15.47 28.09 2.63
C TYR A 521 16.38 27.66 3.77
N THR A 522 16.71 26.37 3.82
CA THR A 522 17.69 25.82 4.76
C THR A 522 19.10 26.09 4.25
N ILE A 523 19.96 26.65 5.10
CA ILE A 523 21.34 27.01 4.76
C ILE A 523 22.28 26.01 5.43
N THR A 524 23.12 25.37 4.62
CA THR A 524 24.12 24.38 5.05
C THR A 524 25.49 24.72 4.49
N GLY A 525 26.54 24.02 4.95
CA GLY A 525 27.92 24.21 4.50
C GLY A 525 28.76 25.02 5.49
N THR A 526 30.01 25.29 5.12
CA THR A 526 31.00 26.00 5.95
C THR A 526 31.47 27.24 5.20
N PRO A 527 31.22 28.46 5.69
CA PRO A 527 31.55 29.68 4.98
C PRO A 527 33.06 29.92 4.95
N SER A 528 33.59 30.30 3.78
CA SER A 528 35.04 30.47 3.54
C SER A 528 35.67 31.71 4.19
N GLY A 529 34.88 32.57 4.82
CA GLY A 529 35.33 33.83 5.42
C GLY A 529 34.19 34.62 6.04
N SER A 530 34.48 35.82 6.55
CA SER A 530 33.47 36.76 7.03
C SER A 530 33.05 37.74 5.93
N GLY A 531 31.88 38.37 6.09
CA GLY A 531 31.31 39.29 5.11
C GLY A 531 29.91 38.89 4.70
N THR A 532 29.50 39.22 3.48
CA THR A 532 28.13 38.99 2.99
C THR A 532 28.08 37.78 2.07
N ALA A 533 27.37 36.72 2.48
CA ALA A 533 26.98 35.60 1.62
C ALA A 533 25.69 35.96 0.87
N SER A 534 25.66 35.81 -0.45
CA SER A 534 24.51 36.15 -1.29
C SER A 534 23.97 34.93 -2.04
N PHE A 535 22.66 34.78 -2.11
CA PHE A 535 21.98 33.65 -2.78
C PHE A 535 20.97 34.20 -3.79
N ALA A 536 21.21 33.95 -5.08
CA ALA A 536 20.31 34.34 -6.16
C ALA A 536 19.14 33.35 -6.27
N ILE A 537 18.01 33.69 -5.67
CA ILE A 537 16.79 32.89 -5.67
C ILE A 537 16.03 33.14 -6.96
N ASN A 538 15.62 32.07 -7.64
CA ASN A 538 14.77 32.13 -8.83
C ASN A 538 13.66 31.08 -8.72
N ILE A 539 12.47 31.52 -8.33
CA ILE A 539 11.35 30.62 -8.02
C ILE A 539 10.01 31.32 -8.28
N GLY A 540 9.03 30.58 -8.81
CA GLY A 540 7.70 31.14 -9.09
C GLY A 540 7.68 32.25 -10.15
N GLY A 541 8.65 32.27 -11.06
CA GLY A 541 8.80 33.29 -12.10
C GLY A 541 9.35 34.63 -11.59
N LYS A 542 9.87 34.68 -10.35
CA LYS A 542 10.52 35.86 -9.79
C LYS A 542 11.94 35.53 -9.37
N THR A 543 12.79 36.54 -9.45
CA THR A 543 14.18 36.49 -8.99
C THR A 543 14.40 37.51 -7.88
N CYS A 544 15.10 37.13 -6.82
CA CYS A 544 15.64 38.07 -5.85
C CYS A 544 16.89 37.50 -5.16
N THR A 545 17.66 38.36 -4.50
CA THR A 545 18.88 37.94 -3.80
C THR A 545 18.65 38.00 -2.30
N ILE A 546 18.82 36.88 -1.60
CA ILE A 546 18.95 36.89 -0.14
C ILE A 546 20.41 37.15 0.21
N THR A 547 20.65 38.06 1.15
CA THR A 547 21.98 38.27 1.74
C THR A 547 22.01 37.82 3.20
N ARG A 548 23.04 37.09 3.59
CA ARG A 548 23.31 36.65 4.97
C ARG A 548 24.64 37.21 5.41
N THR A 549 24.65 37.90 6.55
CA THR A 549 25.90 38.33 7.18
C THR A 549 26.57 37.13 7.84
N VAL A 550 27.82 36.87 7.46
CA VAL A 550 28.72 35.94 8.12
C VAL A 550 29.63 36.76 9.01
N THR A 551 29.47 36.63 10.32
CA THR A 551 30.29 37.38 11.26
C THR A 551 31.72 36.87 11.23
N ALA A 552 32.67 37.78 11.36
CA ALA A 552 34.03 37.41 11.71
C ALA A 552 33.95 36.61 13.00
N SER A 553 34.45 35.39 12.97
CA SER A 553 34.36 34.58 14.16
C SER A 553 35.26 35.18 15.24
N VAL A 554 34.69 35.44 16.41
CA VAL A 554 35.37 36.17 17.48
C VAL A 554 36.36 35.20 18.11
N LEU A 555 37.65 35.41 17.83
CA LEU A 555 38.70 34.67 18.49
C LEU A 555 38.72 35.01 19.99
N PRO A 556 38.84 34.00 20.88
CA PRO A 556 38.90 34.23 22.32
C PRO A 556 39.96 35.28 22.71
N ALA A 557 39.66 36.05 23.76
CA ALA A 557 40.62 36.98 24.34
C ALA A 557 41.82 36.20 24.91
N CYS A 558 43.02 36.76 24.77
CA CYS A 558 44.20 36.19 25.38
C CYS A 558 44.15 36.39 26.91
N THR A 559 43.92 35.32 27.65
CA THR A 559 43.90 35.32 29.13
C THR A 559 45.15 34.69 29.75
N ALA A 560 45.95 33.96 28.96
CA ALA A 560 47.23 33.39 29.36
C ALA A 560 48.19 33.30 28.16
N GLU A 561 49.50 33.35 28.43
CA GLU A 561 50.54 33.19 27.41
C GLU A 561 50.51 31.77 26.84
N GLY A 562 50.63 31.62 25.52
CA GLY A 562 50.62 30.30 24.87
C GLY A 562 50.11 30.31 23.43
N TYR A 563 50.09 29.11 22.82
CA TYR A 563 49.57 28.87 21.48
C TYR A 563 48.23 28.14 21.55
N TYR A 564 47.25 28.64 20.81
CA TYR A 564 45.88 28.15 20.82
C TYR A 564 45.41 27.90 19.39
N ALA A 565 44.70 26.80 19.18
CA ALA A 565 44.06 26.52 17.89
C ALA A 565 43.04 27.61 17.58
N ASN A 566 42.95 28.03 16.32
CA ASN A 566 41.85 28.89 15.90
C ASN A 566 40.59 28.01 15.84
N PRO A 567 39.58 28.26 16.69
CA PRO A 567 38.35 27.44 16.70
C PRO A 567 37.52 27.59 15.42
N ASN A 568 37.91 28.51 14.54
CA ASN A 568 37.14 28.94 13.38
C ASN A 568 37.81 28.57 12.06
N ASP A 569 39.07 28.18 12.09
CA ASP A 569 39.77 27.71 10.91
C ASP A 569 40.78 26.69 11.40
N PRO A 570 40.59 25.39 11.09
CA PRO A 570 41.52 24.37 11.52
C PRO A 570 42.92 24.61 10.96
N HIS A 571 43.07 25.42 9.90
CA HIS A 571 44.36 25.79 9.32
C HIS A 571 45.01 27.02 9.97
N GLN A 572 44.44 27.56 11.04
CA GLN A 572 45.00 28.72 11.72
C GLN A 572 45.20 28.46 13.21
N TYR A 573 46.12 29.19 13.80
CA TYR A 573 46.34 29.24 15.24
C TYR A 573 46.75 30.64 15.65
N TYR A 574 46.66 30.93 16.94
CA TYR A 574 47.07 32.22 17.49
C TYR A 574 47.98 32.02 18.69
N ARG A 575 48.97 32.92 18.81
CA ARG A 575 49.84 33.02 19.98
C ARG A 575 49.45 34.23 20.80
N CYS A 576 49.26 34.04 22.09
CA CYS A 576 49.12 35.10 23.07
C CYS A 576 50.47 35.36 23.72
N VAL A 577 50.92 36.61 23.76
CA VAL A 577 52.19 37.05 24.36
C VAL A 577 51.92 38.13 25.40
N GLN A 578 52.46 38.00 26.61
CA GLN A 578 52.31 39.02 27.65
C GLN A 578 53.28 40.18 27.40
N GLN A 579 52.76 41.41 27.33
CA GLN A 579 53.57 42.63 27.32
C GLN A 579 53.05 43.58 28.41
N SER A 580 53.83 43.75 29.48
CA SER A 580 53.42 44.51 30.67
C SER A 580 52.12 43.94 31.28
N THR A 581 51.06 44.75 31.43
CA THR A 581 49.75 44.36 31.98
C THR A 581 48.74 43.87 30.94
N GLN A 582 49.12 43.75 29.67
CA GLN A 582 48.23 43.34 28.58
C GLN A 582 48.77 42.15 27.81
N PHE A 583 47.86 41.34 27.24
CA PHE A 583 48.22 40.28 26.30
C PHE A 583 47.99 40.74 24.87
N ILE A 584 49.01 40.57 24.02
CA ILE A 584 48.95 40.83 22.59
C ILE A 584 48.77 39.50 21.84
N ARG A 585 47.84 39.48 20.88
CA ARG A 585 47.53 38.32 20.04
C ARG A 585 48.22 38.43 18.69
N TYR A 586 48.90 37.36 18.28
CA TYR A 586 49.46 37.17 16.94
C TYR A 586 48.78 35.97 16.28
N GLN A 587 48.25 36.14 15.07
CA GLN A 587 47.60 35.07 14.30
C GLN A 587 48.54 34.49 13.25
N TYR A 588 48.44 33.19 13.03
CA TYR A 588 49.26 32.43 12.10
C TYR A 588 48.39 31.48 11.29
N THR A 589 48.73 31.31 10.02
CA THR A 589 48.15 30.29 9.14
C THR A 589 49.16 29.17 8.97
N CYS A 590 48.71 27.93 9.13
CA CYS A 590 49.49 26.76 8.81
C CYS A 590 49.81 26.74 7.31
N PRO A 591 51.08 26.52 6.93
CA PRO A 591 51.47 26.43 5.53
C PRO A 591 50.81 25.23 4.84
N ASN A 592 50.69 25.31 3.51
CA ASN A 592 50.20 24.23 2.63
C ASN A 592 48.78 23.71 2.94
N GLY A 593 47.93 24.50 3.61
CA GLY A 593 46.59 24.06 3.97
C GLY A 593 46.57 22.97 5.05
N ASN A 594 47.63 22.87 5.86
CA ASN A 594 47.71 21.95 6.99
C ASN A 594 46.80 22.40 8.15
N ILE A 595 46.31 21.47 8.97
CA ILE A 595 45.52 21.75 10.17
C ILE A 595 46.43 21.89 11.41
N TYR A 596 46.11 22.81 12.32
CA TYR A 596 46.85 23.02 13.55
C TYR A 596 46.34 22.10 14.67
N VAL A 597 47.24 21.31 15.24
CA VAL A 597 47.00 20.48 16.43
C VAL A 597 47.67 21.13 17.63
N ALA A 598 46.86 21.53 18.61
CA ALA A 598 47.36 22.16 19.84
C ALA A 598 48.12 21.16 20.73
N ALA A 599 49.20 21.62 21.37
CA ALA A 599 49.87 20.87 22.42
C ALA A 599 49.26 21.19 23.80
N PRO A 600 49.39 20.30 24.80
CA PRO A 600 48.91 20.56 26.15
C PRO A 600 49.52 21.83 26.78
N ASN A 601 48.76 22.48 27.68
CA ASN A 601 49.22 23.58 28.54
C ASN A 601 49.77 24.81 27.78
N GLY A 602 49.28 25.11 26.58
CA GLY A 602 49.66 26.31 25.82
C GLY A 602 51.05 26.23 25.15
N ALA A 603 51.70 25.07 25.15
CA ALA A 603 52.92 24.82 24.41
C ALA A 603 52.70 24.92 22.88
N GLN A 604 53.77 25.11 22.12
CA GLN A 604 53.68 25.22 20.66
C GLN A 604 53.19 23.91 20.05
N GLY A 605 52.03 23.96 19.39
CA GLY A 605 51.46 22.85 18.63
C GLY A 605 52.16 22.64 17.28
N LYS A 606 51.57 21.80 16.43
CA LYS A 606 52.11 21.49 15.09
C LYS A 606 51.04 21.63 14.02
N CYS A 607 51.43 22.14 12.86
CA CYS A 607 50.64 22.05 11.63
C CYS A 607 50.86 20.67 11.01
N VAL A 608 49.79 19.90 10.80
CA VAL A 608 49.81 18.54 10.24
C VAL A 608 48.90 18.48 9.02
N ALA A 609 49.17 17.58 8.09
CA ALA A 609 48.27 17.37 6.95
C ALA A 609 46.85 16.96 7.45
N PRO A 610 45.77 17.41 6.79
CA PRO A 610 44.38 17.10 7.18
C PRO A 610 44.08 15.60 7.33
#